data_AF-A0A1G5I6H9-F1
#
_entry.id   AF-A0A1G5I6H9-F1
#
_cell.length_a   1.000
_cell.length_b   1.000
_cell.length_c   1.000
_cell.angle_alpha   90.00
_cell.angle_beta   90.00
_cell.angle_gamma   90.00
#
_symmetry.space_group_name_H-M   'P 1'
#
loop_
_entity.id
_entity.type
_entity.pdbx_description
1 polymer ?
#
loop_
_entity_poly.entity_id
_entity_poly.type
_entity_poly.pdbx_seq_one_letter_code
_entity_poly.pdbx_strand_id
1 'polypeptide(L)' 'MSKAEAIHELYEICKDIDFEELDDITTQAKDKDEKEFYRVTIDCILQQRQKKIVADKVF' A
#
# COMPACT_ATOMS: atom_id res chain seq x y z
N MET A 1 -19.56 -9.49 2.14
CA MET A 1 -18.49 -8.71 2.79
C MET A 1 -19.00 -7.35 3.17
N SER A 2 -18.69 -6.94 4.40
CA SER A 2 -18.68 -5.55 4.83
C SER A 2 -17.56 -4.78 4.12
N LYS A 3 -17.73 -3.47 3.99
CA LYS A 3 -16.67 -2.57 3.50
C LYS A 3 -15.40 -2.67 4.35
N ALA A 4 -15.54 -2.94 5.65
CA ALA A 4 -14.40 -3.14 6.55
C ALA A 4 -13.61 -4.43 6.22
N GLU A 5 -14.31 -5.51 5.88
CA GLU A 5 -13.67 -6.77 5.47
C GLU A 5 -12.94 -6.58 4.15
N ALA A 6 -13.55 -5.89 3.18
CA ALA A 6 -12.93 -5.60 1.89
C ALA A 6 -11.65 -4.74 2.03
N ILE A 7 -11.67 -3.73 2.93
CA ILE A 7 -10.48 -2.92 3.22
C ILE A 7 -9.40 -3.75 3.91
N HIS A 8 -9.77 -4.67 4.80
CA HIS A 8 -8.83 -5.56 5.46
C HIS A 8 -8.14 -6.51 4.48
N GLU A 9 -8.89 -7.12 3.55
CA GLU A 9 -8.32 -7.97 2.50
C GLU A 9 -7.40 -7.18 1.56
N LEU A 10 -7.79 -5.96 1.17
CA LEU A 10 -6.93 -5.05 0.40
C LEU A 10 -5.61 -4.78 1.11
N TYR A 11 -5.66 -4.50 2.42
CA TYR A 11 -4.45 -4.31 3.22
C TYR A 11 -3.56 -5.55 3.24
N GLU A 12 -4.14 -6.74 3.44
CA GLU A 12 -3.38 -8.00 3.48
C GLU A 12 -2.73 -8.34 2.13
N ILE A 13 -3.36 -7.99 1.01
CA ILE A 13 -2.80 -8.14 -0.33
C ILE A 13 -1.65 -7.15 -0.55
N CYS A 14 -1.83 -5.89 -0.14
CA CYS A 14 -0.88 -4.83 -0.45
C CYS A 14 0.30 -4.72 0.54
N LYS A 15 0.22 -5.30 1.74
CA LYS A 15 1.31 -5.20 2.74
C LYS A 15 2.66 -5.76 2.25
N ASP A 16 2.61 -6.71 1.31
CA ASP A 16 3.76 -7.44 0.78
C ASP A 16 4.16 -7.02 -0.65
N ILE A 17 3.53 -5.99 -1.22
CA ILE A 17 3.78 -5.51 -2.58
C ILE A 17 5.25 -5.13 -2.83
N ASP A 18 5.79 -5.49 -4.00
CA ASP A 18 7.15 -5.09 -4.37
C ASP A 18 7.19 -3.63 -4.87
N PHE A 19 8.31 -2.94 -4.68
CA PHE A 19 8.46 -1.54 -5.10
C PHE A 19 8.36 -1.38 -6.62
N GLU A 20 8.75 -2.40 -7.38
CA GLU A 20 8.61 -2.41 -8.84
C GLU A 20 7.15 -2.49 -9.28
N GLU A 21 6.28 -3.16 -8.50
CA GLU A 21 4.85 -3.28 -8.80
C GLU A 21 4.06 -2.00 -8.49
N LEU A 22 4.59 -1.11 -7.63
CA LEU A 22 3.91 0.11 -7.20
C LEU A 22 3.70 1.13 -8.33
N ASP A 23 4.68 1.26 -9.23
CA ASP A 23 4.62 2.23 -10.33
C ASP A 23 3.59 1.77 -11.39
N ASP A 24 3.54 0.47 -11.66
CA ASP A 24 2.56 -0.17 -12.53
C ASP A 24 1.12 -0.02 -11.99
N ILE A 25 0.93 -0.19 -10.68
CA ILE A 25 -0.39 -0.06 -10.04
C ILE A 25 -0.91 1.38 -10.14
N THR A 26 -0.05 2.36 -9.89
CA THR A 26 -0.45 3.77 -9.89
C THR A 26 -0.78 4.27 -11.31
N THR A 27 -0.24 3.62 -12.34
CA THR A 27 -0.51 3.89 -13.76
C THR A 27 -1.83 3.30 -14.25
N GLN A 28 -2.33 2.25 -13.59
CA GLN A 28 -3.60 1.59 -13.94
C GLN A 28 -4.86 2.30 -13.44
N ALA A 29 -4.71 3.35 -12.63
CA ALA A 29 -5.83 4.13 -12.12
C ALA A 29 -6.66 4.77 -13.26
N LYS A 30 -7.98 4.62 -13.20
CA LYS A 30 -8.93 5.08 -14.22
C LYS A 30 -9.19 6.57 -14.15
N ASP A 31 -9.08 7.14 -12.96
CA ASP A 31 -9.33 8.55 -12.70
C ASP A 31 -8.42 9.11 -11.60
N LYS A 32 -8.56 10.41 -11.36
CA LYS A 32 -7.72 11.14 -10.43
C LYS A 32 -7.97 10.73 -8.97
N ASP A 33 -9.21 10.43 -8.60
CA ASP A 33 -9.57 10.07 -7.23
C ASP A 33 -9.08 8.66 -6.92
N GLU A 34 -9.20 7.73 -7.87
CA GLU A 34 -8.62 6.39 -7.78
C GLU A 34 -7.08 6.44 -7.69
N LYS A 35 -6.44 7.29 -8.49
CA LYS A 35 -4.99 7.49 -8.44
C LYS A 35 -4.52 8.05 -7.10
N GLU A 36 -5.27 8.98 -6.53
CA GLU A 36 -4.97 9.54 -5.22
C GLU A 36 -5.16 8.50 -4.11
N PHE A 37 -6.21 7.69 -4.20
CA PHE A 37 -6.44 6.57 -3.29
C PHE A 37 -5.29 5.55 -3.33
N TYR A 38 -4.82 5.18 -4.52
CA TYR A 38 -3.68 4.27 -4.68
C TYR A 38 -2.43 4.87 -4.05
N ARG A 39 -2.12 6.13 -4.36
CA ARG A 39 -0.96 6.83 -3.80
C ARG A 39 -0.96 6.82 -2.27
N VAL A 40 -2.07 7.21 -1.63
CA VAL A 40 -2.18 7.23 -0.16
C VAL A 40 -2.01 5.83 0.45
N THR A 41 -2.57 4.81 -0.20
CA THR A 41 -2.47 3.42 0.26
C THR A 41 -1.02 2.93 0.18
N ILE A 42 -0.35 3.21 -0.93
CA ILE A 42 1.06 2.87 -1.17
C ILE A 42 1.95 3.57 -0.15
N ASP A 43 1.80 4.88 0.03
CA ASP A 43 2.55 5.67 1.01
C ASP A 43 2.41 5.09 2.42
N CYS A 44 1.21 4.68 2.82
CA CYS A 44 0.96 4.05 4.12
C CYS A 44 1.78 2.75 4.30
N ILE A 45 1.79 1.88 3.30
CA ILE A 45 2.51 0.60 3.34
C ILE A 45 4.03 0.82 3.40
N LEU A 46 4.53 1.75 2.59
CA LEU A 46 5.95 2.11 2.56
C LEU A 46 6.44 2.66 3.90
N GLN A 47 5.65 3.53 4.53
CA GLN A 47 5.97 4.05 5.85
C GLN A 47 5.99 2.96 6.92
N GLN A 48 5.09 1.99 6.86
CA GLN A 48 5.09 0.85 7.79
C GLN A 48 6.32 -0.04 7.60
N ARG A 49 6.70 -0.34 6.36
CA ARG A 49 7.94 -1.09 6.05
C ARG A 49 9.18 -0.35 6.55
N GLN A 50 9.26 0.96 6.30
CA GLN A 50 10.37 1.77 6.78
C GLN A 50 10.48 1.74 8.31
N LYS A 51 9.34 1.86 9.02
CA LYS A 51 9.32 1.72 10.49
C LYS A 51 9.80 0.35 10.96
N LYS A 52 9.40 -0.74 10.28
CA LYS A 52 9.88 -2.10 10.60
C LYS A 52 11.39 -2.23 10.37
N ILE A 53 11.90 -1.77 9.24
CA ILE A 53 13.34 -1.81 8.92
C ILE A 53 14.15 -0.99 9.93
N VAL A 54 13.65 0.18 10.33
CA VAL A 54 14.30 0.99 11.37
C VAL A 54 14.28 0.28 12.71
N ALA A 55 13.16 -0.35 13.09
CA ALA A 55 13.08 -1.13 14.32
C ALA A 55 14.05 -2.32 14.30
N ASP A 56 14.14 -3.06 13.19
CA ASP A 56 15.08 -4.19 13.03
C ASP A 56 16.55 -3.76 13.01
N LYS A 57 16.87 -2.56 12.51
CA LYS A 57 18.25 -2.03 12.49
C LYS A 57 18.71 -1.43 13.83
N VAL A 58 17.79 -1.21 14.76
CA VAL A 58 18.08 -0.65 16.09
C VAL A 58 18.42 -1.75 17.10
N PHE A 59 18.40 -3.03 16.70
CA PHE A 59 18.82 -4.17 17.51
C PHE A 59 20.00 -4.94 16.89
#